data_AF-A0AAP2W9I9-F1
#
_entry.id   AF-A0AAP2W9I9-F1
#
_cell.length_a   1.000
_cell.length_b   1.000
_cell.length_c   1.000
_cell.angle_alpha   90.00
_cell.angle_beta   90.00
_cell.angle_gamma   90.00
#
_symmetry.space_group_name_H-M   'P 1'
#
loop_
_entity.id
_entity.type
_entity.pdbx_description
1 polymer ?
#
loop_
_entity_poly.entity_id
_entity_poly.type
_entity_poly.pdbx_seq_one_letter_code
_entity_poly.pdbx_strand_id
1 'polypeptide(L)'
;MAIIISTLIVALIIDIVMANLMQKVAFAKGYDTSIHSFAICLLIGFMGYIYVIALPDLIARKNQEDILEAVKNQKNSMDENLLIVRTADDELPPL
;
A
#
# COMPACT_ATOMS: atom_id res chain seq x y z
N MET A 1 -40.29 15.61 16.06
CA MET A 1 -40.13 15.46 14.59
C MET A 1 -39.01 16.35 14.05
N ALA A 2 -39.05 17.68 14.22
CA ALA A 2 -37.98 18.57 13.73
C ALA A 2 -36.56 18.22 14.23
N ILE A 3 -36.43 17.87 15.51
CA ILE A 3 -35.13 17.49 16.10
C ILE A 3 -34.56 16.21 15.46
N ILE A 4 -35.43 15.22 15.21
CA ILE A 4 -35.07 13.92 14.60
C ILE A 4 -34.63 14.15 13.13
N ILE A 5 -35.37 14.98 12.40
CA ILE A 5 -35.05 15.35 11.01
C ILE A 5 -33.70 16.08 10.96
N SER A 6 -33.47 17.02 11.88
CA SER A 6 -32.20 17.75 12.00
C SER A 6 -31.02 16.82 12.29
N THR A 7 -31.17 15.85 13.19
CA THR A 7 -30.10 14.89 13.49
C THR A 7 -29.77 13.99 12.30
N LEU A 8 -30.79 13.57 11.54
CA LEU A 8 -30.62 12.77 10.32
C LEU A 8 -29.82 13.51 9.25
N ILE A 9 -30.07 14.80 9.07
CA ILE A 9 -29.34 15.64 8.11
C ILE A 9 -27.86 15.76 8.50
N VAL A 10 -27.56 15.96 9.79
CA VAL A 10 -26.17 16.04 10.27
C VAL A 10 -25.44 14.72 10.07
N ALA A 11 -26.08 13.59 10.37
CA ALA A 11 -25.50 12.26 10.15
C ALA A 11 -25.15 12.04 8.67
N LEU A 12 -26.05 12.42 7.75
CA LEU A 12 -25.83 12.29 6.31
C LEU A 12 -24.66 13.15 5.82
N ILE A 13 -24.51 14.37 6.35
CA ILE A 13 -23.36 15.23 6.02
C ILE A 13 -22.04 14.60 6.48
N ILE A 14 -22.02 14.06 7.71
CA ILE A 14 -20.83 13.37 8.25
C ILE A 14 -20.46 12.18 7.36
N ASP A 15 -21.44 11.40 6.91
CA ASP A 15 -21.19 10.27 6.05
C ASP A 15 -20.61 10.67 4.68
N ILE A 16 -21.10 11.76 4.09
CA ILE A 16 -20.53 12.31 2.85
C ILE A 16 -19.09 12.77 3.05
N VAL A 17 -18.78 13.44 4.16
CA VAL A 17 -17.41 13.90 4.46
C VAL A 17 -16.48 12.72 4.66
N MET A 18 -16.90 11.71 5.42
CA MET A 18 -16.09 10.51 5.64
C MET A 18 -15.90 9.69 4.36
N ALA A 19 -16.92 9.55 3.52
CA ALA A 19 -16.79 8.88 2.23
C ALA A 19 -15.73 9.54 1.32
N ASN A 20 -15.68 10.88 1.30
CA ASN A 20 -14.65 11.63 0.56
C ASN A 20 -13.23 11.41 1.13
N LEU A 21 -13.09 11.36 2.46
CA LEU A 21 -11.81 11.07 3.10
C LEU A 21 -11.36 9.63 2.79
N MET A 22 -12.26 8.66 2.89
CA MET A 22 -11.98 7.26 2.55
C MET A 22 -11.57 7.08 1.10
N GLN A 23 -12.18 7.81 0.16
CA GLN A 23 -11.75 7.77 -1.24
C GLN A 23 -10.31 8.25 -1.42
N LYS A 24 -9.91 9.32 -0.71
CA LYS A 24 -8.52 9.79 -0.72
C LYS A 24 -7.56 8.77 -0.11
N VAL A 25 -7.97 8.07 0.95
CA VAL A 25 -7.16 7.00 1.57
C VAL A 25 -7.00 5.80 0.65
N ALA A 26 -8.07 5.38 -0.03
CA ALA A 26 -8.01 4.30 -1.02
C ALA A 26 -7.07 4.68 -2.18
N PHE A 27 -7.16 5.92 -2.67
CA PHE A 27 -6.24 6.46 -3.67
C PHE A 27 -4.79 6.48 -3.18
N ALA A 28 -4.57 6.91 -1.95
CA ALA A 28 -3.25 6.92 -1.31
C ALA A 28 -2.68 5.52 -1.05
N LYS A 29 -3.51 4.48 -0.99
CA LYS A 29 -3.09 3.06 -0.95
C LYS A 29 -2.79 2.48 -2.33
N GLY A 30 -2.98 3.25 -3.40
CA GLY A 30 -2.70 2.84 -4.78
C GLY A 30 -3.90 2.19 -5.50
N TYR A 31 -5.09 2.27 -4.91
CA TYR A 31 -6.31 1.84 -5.57
C TYR A 31 -6.93 3.01 -6.35
N ASP A 32 -7.26 2.77 -7.62
CA ASP A 32 -7.97 3.76 -8.44
C ASP A 32 -9.44 3.87 -8.00
N THR A 33 -10.15 4.83 -8.59
CA THR A 33 -11.62 4.99 -8.59
C THR A 33 -12.41 3.73 -8.96
N SER A 34 -11.74 2.69 -9.47
CA SER A 34 -12.30 1.36 -9.71
C SER A 34 -12.84 0.69 -8.45
N ILE A 35 -12.22 0.95 -7.28
CA ILE A 35 -12.86 0.63 -6.00
C ILE A 35 -13.84 1.76 -5.73
N HIS A 36 -15.12 1.43 -5.86
CA HIS A 36 -16.25 2.29 -5.53
C HIS A 36 -16.36 2.52 -4.00
N SER A 37 -15.25 2.88 -3.35
CA SER A 37 -15.08 3.12 -1.92
C SER A 37 -16.06 4.17 -1.42
N PHE A 38 -16.37 5.16 -2.27
CA PHE A 38 -17.40 6.15 -2.04
C PHE A 38 -18.80 5.52 -2.00
N ALA A 39 -19.16 4.69 -2.98
CA ALA A 39 -20.47 4.04 -3.02
C ALA A 39 -20.64 3.03 -1.88
N ILE A 40 -19.58 2.31 -1.51
CA ILE A 40 -19.60 1.34 -0.41
C ILE A 40 -19.76 2.06 0.94
N CYS A 41 -19.07 3.18 1.16
CA CYS A 41 -19.26 3.99 2.37
C CYS A 41 -20.66 4.62 2.44
N LEU A 42 -21.20 5.09 1.31
CA LEU A 42 -22.52 5.71 1.28
C LEU A 42 -23.65 4.69 1.48
N LEU A 43 -23.55 3.50 0.87
CA LEU A 43 -24.61 2.49 0.91
C LEU A 43 -24.65 1.69 2.21
N ILE A 44 -23.49 1.52 2.85
CA ILE A 44 -23.32 0.60 3.99
C ILE A 44 -22.92 1.33 5.30
N GLY A 45 -22.61 2.64 5.21
CA GLY A 45 -22.26 3.50 6.34
C GLY A 45 -20.97 3.04 7.02
N PHE A 46 -21.04 2.85 8.34
CA PHE A 46 -19.88 2.52 9.19
C PHE A 46 -19.08 1.29 8.71
N MET A 47 -19.76 0.26 8.18
CA MET A 47 -19.07 -0.94 7.69
C MET A 47 -18.24 -0.67 6.42
N GLY A 48 -18.58 0.36 5.66
CA GLY A 48 -17.83 0.77 4.48
C GLY A 48 -16.50 1.41 4.85
N TYR A 49 -16.46 2.11 6.00
CA TYR A 49 -15.23 2.65 6.55
C TYR A 49 -14.25 1.54 6.93
N ILE A 50 -14.73 0.49 7.60
CA ILE A 50 -13.90 -0.66 7.97
C ILE A 50 -13.37 -1.37 6.72
N TYR A 51 -14.21 -1.51 5.69
CA TYR A 51 -13.77 -2.10 4.42
C TYR A 51 -12.58 -1.34 3.83
N VAL A 52 -12.68 -0.01 3.71
CA VAL A 52 -11.60 0.83 3.14
C VAL A 52 -10.32 0.79 3.99
N ILE A 53 -10.43 0.67 5.31
CA ILE A 53 -9.26 0.54 6.20
C ILE A 53 -8.60 -0.84 6.03
N ALA A 54 -9.41 -1.89 5.89
CA ALA A 54 -8.94 -3.27 5.72
C ALA A 54 -8.28 -3.52 4.35
N LEU A 55 -8.42 -2.60 3.39
CA LEU A 55 -7.75 -2.72 2.10
C LEU A 55 -6.22 -2.81 2.29
N PRO A 56 -5.57 -3.86 1.75
CA PRO A 56 -4.13 -3.99 1.82
C PRO A 56 -3.47 -2.85 1.06
N ASP A 57 -2.44 -2.23 1.64
CA ASP A 57 -1.74 -1.13 1.00
C ASP A 57 -0.87 -1.66 -0.16
N LEU A 58 -1.22 -1.33 -1.40
CA LEU A 58 -0.52 -1.81 -2.61
C LEU A 58 0.81 -1.07 -2.81
N ILE A 59 0.87 0.21 -2.43
CA ILE A 59 2.08 1.03 -2.57
C ILE A 59 3.13 0.58 -1.56
N ALA A 60 2.73 0.32 -0.32
CA ALA A 60 3.64 -0.22 0.69
C ALA A 60 4.23 -1.57 0.26
N ARG A 61 3.42 -2.44 -0.35
CA ARG A 61 3.89 -3.74 -0.87
C ARG A 61 4.88 -3.57 -2.01
N LYS A 62 4.58 -2.71 -2.98
CA LYS A 62 5.48 -2.46 -4.11
C LYS A 62 6.84 -1.93 -3.64
N ASN A 63 6.85 -0.97 -2.71
CA ASN A 63 8.10 -0.42 -2.17
C ASN A 63 8.93 -1.49 -1.42
N GLN A 64 8.27 -2.45 -0.76
CA GLN A 64 8.97 -3.57 -0.11
C GLN A 64 9.56 -4.57 -1.11
N GLU A 65 8.85 -4.84 -2.21
CA GLU A 65 9.34 -5.67 -3.31
C GLU A 65 10.57 -5.05 -3.98
N ASP A 66 10.52 -3.74 -4.28
CA ASP A 66 11.63 -3.02 -4.91
C ASP A 66 12.90 -3.04 -4.01
N ILE A 67 12.74 -2.86 -2.69
CA ILE A 67 13.85 -2.94 -1.74
C ILE A 67 14.42 -4.36 -1.67
N LEU A 68 13.55 -5.38 -1.63
CA LEU A 68 13.98 -6.78 -1.58
C LEU A 68 14.76 -7.16 -2.84
N GLU A 69 14.31 -6.71 -4.01
CA GLU A 69 14.98 -6.96 -5.28
C GLU A 69 16.34 -6.26 -5.33
N ALA A 70 16.43 -5.01 -4.89
CA ALA A 70 17.69 -4.27 -4.80
C ALA A 70 18.70 -4.98 -3.87
N VAL A 71 18.26 -5.43 -2.69
CA VAL A 71 19.11 -6.16 -1.73
C VAL A 71 19.55 -7.51 -2.30
N LYS A 72 18.67 -8.23 -3.00
CA LYS A 72 18.99 -9.51 -3.63
C LYS A 72 20.03 -9.35 -4.75
N ASN A 73 19.90 -8.34 -5.59
CA ASN A 73 20.85 -8.04 -6.66
C ASN A 73 22.22 -7.62 -6.11
N GLN A 74 22.24 -6.83 -5.04
CA GLN A 74 23.48 -6.48 -4.34
C GLN A 74 24.18 -7.70 -3.75
N LYS A 75 23.42 -8.61 -3.12
CA LYS A 75 24.00 -9.85 -2.58
C LYS A 75 24.59 -10.72 -3.68
N ASN A 76 23.88 -10.90 -4.78
CA ASN A 76 24.32 -11.76 -5.88
C ASN A 76 25.62 -11.23 -6.53
N SER A 77 25.70 -9.91 -6.73
CA SER A 77 26.93 -9.27 -7.24
C SER A 77 28.12 -9.36 -6.27
N MET A 78 27.88 -9.37 -4.95
CA MET A 78 28.93 -9.64 -3.96
C MET A 78 29.39 -11.11 -3.97
N ASP A 79 28.47 -12.06 -4.08
CA ASP A 79 28.78 -13.50 -4.18
C ASP A 79 29.59 -13.79 -5.46
N GLU A 80 29.24 -13.14 -6.58
CA GLU A 80 29.98 -13.24 -7.85
C GLU A 80 31.38 -12.63 -7.75
N ASN A 81 31.54 -11.46 -7.14
CA ASN A 81 32.86 -10.84 -6.92
C ASN A 81 33.75 -11.72 -6.02
N LEU A 82 33.17 -12.33 -4.99
CA LEU A 82 33.90 -13.22 -4.08
C LEU A 82 34.39 -14.47 -4.81
N LEU A 83 33.62 -15.00 -5.76
CA LEU A 83 34.05 -16.13 -6.59
C LEU A 83 35.23 -15.75 -7.51
N ILE A 84 35.18 -14.57 -8.15
CA ILE A 84 36.28 -14.09 -9.02
C ILE A 84 37.57 -13.90 -8.22
N VAL A 85 37.50 -13.31 -7.03
CA VAL A 85 38.67 -13.14 -6.15
C VAL A 85 39.27 -14.48 -5.74
N ARG A 86 38.43 -15.47 -5.40
CA ARG A 86 38.93 -16.82 -5.04
C ARG A 86 39.58 -17.55 -6.20
N THR A 87 39.06 -17.41 -7.41
CA THR A 87 39.68 -18.04 -8.60
C THR A 87 40.96 -17.34 -9.02
N ALA A 88 41.10 -16.03 -8.77
CA ALA A 88 42.31 -15.27 -9.10
C ALA A 88 43.50 -15.62 -8.17
N ASP A 89 43.23 -15.98 -6.90
CA ASP A 89 44.26 -16.44 -5.97
C ASP A 89 44.80 -17.83 -6.32
N ASP A 90 44.01 -18.70 -6.97
CA ASP A 90 44.43 -20.05 -7.38
C ASP A 90 45.30 -20.07 -8.67
N GLU A 91 45.36 -18.97 -9.43
CA GLU A 91 46.15 -18.85 -10.68
C GLU A 91 47.50 -18.14 -10.53
N LEU A 92 47.90 -17.69 -9.32
CA LEU A 92 49.18 -17.01 -9.15
C LEU A 92 50.35 -18.00 -9.34
N PRO A 93 51.30 -17.73 -10.27
CA PRO A 93 52.49 -18.57 -10.39
C PRO A 93 53.29 -18.51 -9.07
N PRO A 94 53.79 -19.64 -8.56
CA PRO A 94 54.57 -19.65 -7.33
C PRO A 94 55.80 -18.76 -7.51
N LEU A 95 56.02 -17.87 -6.51
CA LEU A 95 57.16 -16.95 -6.39
C LEU A 95 58.50 -17.68 -6.48
#